data_AF-A0A2N3C2L5-F1
#
_entry.id   AF-A0A2N3C2L5-F1
#
_cell.length_a   1.000
_cell.length_b   1.000
_cell.length_c   1.000
_cell.angle_alpha   90.00
_cell.angle_beta   90.00
_cell.angle_gamma   90.00
#
_symmetry.space_group_name_H-M   'P 1'
#
loop_
_entity.id
_entity.type
_entity.pdbx_description
1 polymer ?
#
loop_
_entity_poly.entity_id
_entity_poly.type
_entity_poly.pdbx_seq_one_letter_code
_entity_poly.pdbx_strand_id
1 'polypeptide(L)'
;VAFYGMSTFEGPVMSVKAVNSLSHYTDWTIGHVHSGALGWVGFVSFGAVYCLVPWLWKRERLYSMALVNWHFWIATIGIVLYITAMWVSGILQGLMWRAYDAQGFLEYSFAETVAAMHPFYVIRALGGVLFLVGALIMVYNCWMTIKGRVRASEPLPAPAPAAAGAMPQPAE
;
A
#
# COMPACT_ATOMS: atom_id res chain seq x y z
N VAL A 1 7.05 3.68 -5.91
CA VAL A 1 7.03 4.97 -6.66
C VAL A 1 5.62 5.51 -6.85
N ALA A 2 4.66 4.72 -7.37
CA ALA A 2 3.29 5.19 -7.63
C ALA A 2 2.55 5.78 -6.40
N PHE A 3 2.50 5.06 -5.27
CA PHE A 3 1.80 5.55 -4.06
C PHE A 3 2.48 6.73 -3.38
N TYR A 4 3.83 6.82 -3.44
CA TYR A 4 4.55 8.00 -2.96
C TYR A 4 4.09 9.23 -3.73
N GLY A 5 4.20 9.20 -5.07
CA GLY A 5 3.77 10.31 -5.92
C GLY A 5 2.32 10.70 -5.69
N MET A 6 1.42 9.71 -5.58
CA MET A 6 0.00 9.93 -5.24
C MET A 6 -0.16 10.64 -3.90
N SER A 7 0.38 10.12 -2.80
CA SER A 7 0.24 10.72 -1.47
C SER A 7 0.88 12.11 -1.40
N THR A 8 2.05 12.31 -2.01
CA THR A 8 2.72 13.61 -2.04
C THR A 8 2.06 14.62 -2.98
N PHE A 9 1.18 14.18 -3.88
CA PHE A 9 0.30 15.04 -4.65
C PHE A 9 -0.99 15.37 -3.87
N GLU A 10 -1.60 14.36 -3.27
CA GLU A 10 -2.84 14.46 -2.51
C GLU A 10 -2.68 15.38 -1.27
N GLY A 11 -1.56 15.28 -0.56
CA GLY A 11 -1.30 16.10 0.64
C GLY A 11 -1.37 17.62 0.36
N PRO A 12 -0.63 18.13 -0.65
CA PRO A 12 -0.77 19.52 -1.09
C PRO A 12 -2.19 19.90 -1.54
N VAL A 13 -2.92 19.02 -2.21
CA VAL A 13 -4.33 19.28 -2.58
C VAL A 13 -5.20 19.44 -1.33
N MET A 14 -5.03 18.57 -0.33
CA MET A 14 -5.76 18.64 0.94
C MET A 14 -5.37 19.81 1.85
N SER A 15 -4.24 20.48 1.60
CA SER A 15 -3.83 21.67 2.34
C SER A 15 -4.46 22.97 1.81
N VAL A 16 -5.02 22.94 0.60
CA VAL A 16 -5.80 24.06 0.05
C VAL A 16 -7.09 24.22 0.86
N LYS A 17 -7.34 25.42 1.41
CA LYS A 17 -8.49 25.70 2.30
C LYS A 17 -9.83 25.20 1.77
N ALA A 18 -10.10 25.38 0.48
CA ALA A 18 -11.34 24.93 -0.15
C ALA A 18 -11.50 23.40 -0.08
N VAL A 19 -10.45 22.64 -0.36
CA VAL A 19 -10.44 21.18 -0.27
C VAL A 19 -10.44 20.73 1.19
N ASN A 20 -9.64 21.38 2.03
CA ASN A 20 -9.55 21.08 3.45
C ASN A 20 -10.91 21.26 4.15
N SER A 21 -11.71 22.23 3.71
CA SER A 21 -13.07 22.40 4.23
C SER A 21 -13.90 21.13 4.11
N LEU A 22 -13.64 20.28 3.09
CA LEU A 22 -14.29 19.00 2.83
C LEU A 22 -13.56 17.82 3.44
N SER A 23 -12.23 17.77 3.33
CA SER A 23 -11.47 16.60 3.77
C SER A 23 -11.23 16.56 5.28
N HIS A 24 -11.22 17.70 5.97
CA HIS A 24 -10.93 17.77 7.40
C HIS A 24 -11.98 17.04 8.24
N TYR A 25 -11.51 16.28 9.24
CA TYR A 25 -12.33 15.39 10.09
C TYR A 25 -13.04 14.23 9.38
N THR A 26 -12.82 14.05 8.07
CA THR A 26 -13.41 12.92 7.34
C THR A 26 -12.42 11.77 7.18
N ASP A 27 -12.94 10.62 6.75
CA ASP A 27 -12.18 9.43 6.40
C ASP A 27 -11.21 9.67 5.22
N TRP A 28 -11.31 10.79 4.50
CA TRP A 28 -10.34 11.14 3.45
C TRP A 28 -8.92 11.28 4.05
N THR A 29 -8.76 11.96 5.20
CA THR A 29 -7.45 12.06 5.85
C THR A 29 -6.88 10.68 6.18
N ILE A 30 -7.72 9.72 6.57
CA ILE A 30 -7.31 8.35 6.87
C ILE A 30 -6.86 7.65 5.58
N GLY A 31 -7.57 7.85 4.47
CA GLY A 31 -7.19 7.37 3.15
C GLY A 31 -5.82 7.89 2.72
N HIS A 32 -5.57 9.19 2.89
CA HIS A 32 -4.28 9.83 2.60
C HIS A 32 -3.15 9.27 3.46
N VAL A 33 -3.37 9.11 4.78
CA VAL A 33 -2.36 8.53 5.67
C VAL A 33 -2.00 7.11 5.25
N HIS A 34 -2.98 6.27 4.91
CA HIS A 34 -2.71 4.88 4.53
C HIS A 34 -2.12 4.75 3.13
N SER A 35 -2.44 5.66 2.20
CA SER A 35 -1.79 5.70 0.88
C SER A 35 -0.28 5.95 1.01
N GLY A 36 0.14 6.83 1.91
CA GLY A 36 1.54 7.03 2.26
C GLY A 36 2.13 5.91 3.12
N ALA A 37 1.48 5.54 4.22
CA ALA A 37 2.02 4.59 5.20
C ALA A 37 2.13 3.17 4.64
N LEU A 38 1.05 2.64 4.07
CA LEU A 38 1.05 1.27 3.55
C LEU A 38 1.52 1.23 2.10
N GLY A 39 1.02 2.14 1.26
CA GLY A 39 1.31 2.20 -0.17
C GLY A 39 2.76 2.62 -0.49
N TRP A 40 3.33 3.54 0.28
CA TRP A 40 4.73 3.95 0.10
C TRP A 40 5.67 3.30 1.10
N VAL A 41 5.56 3.65 2.39
CA VAL A 41 6.52 3.22 3.42
C VAL A 41 6.51 1.69 3.55
N GLY A 42 5.34 1.07 3.61
CA GLY A 42 5.20 -0.38 3.67
C GLY A 42 5.89 -1.09 2.50
N PHE A 43 5.55 -0.74 1.26
CA PHE A 43 6.13 -1.40 0.08
C PHE A 43 7.64 -1.19 -0.08
N VAL A 44 8.17 0.01 0.19
CA VAL A 44 9.62 0.23 0.10
C VAL A 44 10.36 -0.56 1.19
N SER A 45 9.81 -0.61 2.41
CA SER A 45 10.36 -1.41 3.49
C SER A 45 10.28 -2.91 3.20
N PHE A 46 9.17 -3.41 2.65
CA PHE A 46 9.05 -4.81 2.25
C PHE A 46 10.05 -5.20 1.16
N GLY A 47 10.24 -4.36 0.15
CA GLY A 47 11.25 -4.56 -0.89
C GLY A 47 12.67 -4.61 -0.31
N ALA A 48 12.99 -3.67 0.61
CA ALA A 48 14.27 -3.65 1.30
C ALA A 48 14.49 -4.92 2.13
N VAL A 49 13.48 -5.39 2.87
CA VAL A 49 13.56 -6.63 3.67
C VAL A 49 13.80 -7.85 2.76
N TYR A 50 13.07 -7.97 1.65
CA TYR A 50 13.28 -9.06 0.70
C TYR A 50 14.69 -9.08 0.10
N CYS A 51 15.33 -7.92 -0.04
CA CYS A 51 16.70 -7.79 -0.50
C CYS A 51 17.72 -8.12 0.62
N LEU A 52 17.51 -7.57 1.81
CA LEU A 52 18.46 -7.67 2.93
C LEU A 52 18.49 -9.04 3.59
N VAL A 53 17.36 -9.73 3.70
CA VAL A 53 17.27 -11.04 4.38
C VAL A 53 18.25 -12.08 3.79
N PRO A 54 18.30 -12.34 2.47
CA PRO A 54 19.27 -13.29 1.94
C PRO A 54 20.72 -12.80 2.14
N TRP A 55 21.01 -11.50 2.03
CA TRP A 55 22.35 -10.97 2.23
C TRP A 55 22.86 -11.15 3.66
N LEU A 56 22.04 -10.78 4.66
CA LEU A 56 22.40 -10.87 6.08
C LEU A 56 22.58 -12.32 6.53
N TRP A 57 21.77 -13.24 6.01
CA TRP A 57 21.86 -14.67 6.31
C TRP A 57 22.73 -15.46 5.33
N LYS A 58 23.49 -14.79 4.46
CA LYS A 58 24.39 -15.40 3.47
C LYS A 58 23.71 -16.51 2.65
N ARG A 59 22.46 -16.26 2.23
CA ARG A 59 21.69 -17.13 1.35
C ARG A 59 21.79 -16.62 -0.08
N GLU A 60 21.94 -17.53 -1.03
CA GLU A 60 22.00 -17.20 -2.45
C GLU A 60 20.70 -16.56 -2.96
N ARG A 61 19.56 -16.94 -2.36
CA ARG A 61 18.24 -16.45 -2.74
C ARG A 61 17.22 -16.57 -1.61
N LEU A 62 16.08 -15.90 -1.79
CA LEU A 62 14.88 -16.12 -0.98
C LEU A 62 14.31 -17.53 -1.19
N TYR A 63 13.53 -17.99 -0.22
CA TYR A 63 12.89 -19.31 -0.25
C TYR A 63 11.97 -19.51 -1.46
N SER A 64 11.12 -18.53 -1.79
CA SER A 64 10.24 -18.57 -2.96
C SER A 64 9.94 -17.17 -3.49
N MET A 65 10.18 -16.94 -4.78
CA MET A 65 9.82 -15.71 -5.50
C MET A 65 8.32 -15.67 -5.81
N ALA A 66 7.68 -16.84 -5.98
CA ALA A 66 6.23 -16.92 -6.11
C ALA A 66 5.51 -16.33 -4.89
N LEU A 67 6.02 -16.56 -3.66
CA LEU A 67 5.46 -15.97 -2.44
C LEU A 67 5.66 -14.45 -2.37
N VAL A 68 6.77 -13.94 -2.92
CA VAL A 68 6.97 -12.48 -3.06
C VAL A 68 5.89 -11.88 -3.97
N ASN A 69 5.61 -12.53 -5.10
CA ASN A 69 4.57 -12.10 -6.03
C ASN A 69 3.16 -12.16 -5.39
N TRP A 70 2.85 -13.23 -4.65
CA TRP A 70 1.59 -13.31 -3.89
C TRP A 70 1.47 -12.21 -2.84
N HIS A 71 2.53 -11.96 -2.07
CA HIS A 71 2.56 -10.84 -1.13
C HIS A 71 2.27 -9.52 -1.87
N PHE A 72 2.98 -9.26 -2.97
CA PHE A 72 2.80 -8.03 -3.75
C PHE A 72 1.35 -7.82 -4.18
N TRP A 73 0.71 -8.83 -4.80
CA TRP A 73 -0.66 -8.67 -5.29
C TRP A 73 -1.69 -8.57 -4.18
N ILE A 74 -1.60 -9.41 -3.15
CA ILE A 74 -2.55 -9.38 -2.03
C ILE A 74 -2.45 -8.03 -1.30
N ALA A 75 -1.23 -7.55 -1.02
CA ALA A 75 -1.03 -6.25 -0.39
C ALA A 75 -1.50 -5.11 -1.29
N THR A 76 -1.27 -5.18 -2.61
CA THR A 76 -1.69 -4.16 -3.57
C THR A 76 -3.21 -4.06 -3.65
N ILE A 77 -3.91 -5.18 -3.76
CA ILE A 77 -5.38 -5.21 -3.75
C ILE A 77 -5.90 -4.70 -2.41
N GLY A 78 -5.30 -5.13 -1.30
CA GLY A 78 -5.68 -4.68 0.05
C GLY A 78 -5.59 -3.17 0.21
N ILE A 79 -4.48 -2.55 -0.22
CA ILE A 79 -4.31 -1.10 -0.08
C ILE A 79 -5.20 -0.31 -1.05
N VAL A 80 -5.43 -0.80 -2.28
CA VAL A 80 -6.33 -0.14 -3.23
C VAL A 80 -7.77 -0.15 -2.70
N LEU A 81 -8.24 -1.28 -2.16
CA LEU A 81 -9.56 -1.37 -1.50
C LEU A 81 -9.66 -0.41 -0.31
N TYR A 82 -8.59 -0.34 0.51
CA TYR A 82 -8.56 0.56 1.66
C TYR A 82 -8.70 2.02 1.24
N ILE A 83 -7.84 2.50 0.33
CA ILE A 83 -7.80 3.91 -0.08
C ILE A 83 -9.09 4.31 -0.78
N THR A 84 -9.58 3.48 -1.71
CA THR A 84 -10.82 3.77 -2.43
C THR A 84 -12.03 3.87 -1.52
N ALA A 85 -12.15 2.99 -0.51
CA ALA A 85 -13.21 3.07 0.49
C ALA A 85 -13.12 4.37 1.31
N MET A 86 -11.90 4.79 1.68
CA MET A 86 -11.67 6.01 2.46
C MET A 86 -11.91 7.30 1.67
N TRP A 87 -11.61 7.31 0.36
CA TRP A 87 -11.97 8.45 -0.49
C TRP A 87 -13.48 8.60 -0.62
N VAL A 88 -14.19 7.51 -0.92
CA VAL A 88 -15.65 7.57 -1.09
C VAL A 88 -16.34 7.96 0.22
N SER A 89 -15.98 7.32 1.34
CA SER A 89 -16.53 7.68 2.65
C SER A 89 -16.18 9.10 3.08
N GLY A 90 -14.94 9.55 2.86
CA GLY A 90 -14.51 10.88 3.22
C GLY A 90 -15.25 11.98 2.46
N ILE A 91 -15.41 11.82 1.14
CA ILE A 91 -16.22 12.73 0.33
C ILE A 91 -17.69 12.71 0.79
N LEU A 92 -18.25 11.52 1.02
CA LEU A 92 -19.64 11.37 1.45
C LEU A 92 -19.89 12.04 2.81
N GLN A 93 -19.03 11.83 3.81
CA GLN A 93 -19.10 12.52 5.11
C GLN A 93 -19.07 14.03 4.94
N GLY A 94 -18.08 14.52 4.20
CA GLY A 94 -17.90 15.94 3.99
C GLY A 94 -19.10 16.59 3.31
N LEU A 95 -19.73 15.89 2.35
CA LEU A 95 -20.95 16.35 1.67
C LEU A 95 -22.19 16.28 2.58
N MET A 96 -22.38 15.20 3.33
CA MET A 96 -23.52 15.06 4.24
C MET A 96 -23.49 16.12 5.35
N TRP A 97 -22.32 16.43 5.92
CA TRP A 97 -22.18 17.43 6.98
C TRP A 97 -22.37 18.88 6.53
N ARG A 98 -22.40 19.13 5.21
CA ARG A 98 -22.65 20.47 4.65
C ARG A 98 -23.92 20.54 3.81
N ALA A 99 -24.73 19.48 3.81
CA ALA A 99 -25.95 19.43 3.04
C ALA A 99 -27.03 20.24 3.77
N TYR A 100 -27.59 21.22 3.05
CA TYR A 100 -28.71 22.03 3.52
C TYR A 100 -29.92 21.78 2.63
N ASP A 101 -31.09 21.63 3.23
CA ASP A 101 -32.34 21.53 2.51
C ASP A 101 -32.78 22.89 1.92
N ALA A 102 -33.89 22.91 1.19
CA ALA A 102 -34.41 24.14 0.57
C ALA A 102 -34.85 25.20 1.60
N GLN A 103 -34.97 24.82 2.88
CA GLN A 103 -35.36 25.65 4.00
C GLN A 103 -34.15 26.15 4.80
N GLY A 104 -32.94 25.72 4.42
CA GLY A 104 -31.68 26.11 5.06
C GLY A 104 -31.36 25.32 6.33
N PHE A 105 -32.06 24.20 6.60
CA PHE A 105 -31.75 23.30 7.69
C PHE A 105 -30.77 22.21 7.26
N LEU A 106 -30.06 21.63 8.23
CA LEU A 106 -29.13 20.53 7.95
C LEU A 106 -29.92 19.30 7.50
N GLU A 107 -29.62 18.80 6.30
CA GLU A 107 -30.39 17.71 5.67
C GLU A 107 -30.18 16.37 6.38
N TYR A 108 -28.96 16.11 6.88
CA TYR A 108 -28.60 14.86 7.54
C TYR A 108 -28.16 15.09 8.99
N SER A 109 -28.65 14.25 9.89
CA SER A 109 -28.10 14.13 11.24
C SER A 109 -26.74 13.44 11.23
N PHE A 110 -25.94 13.69 12.27
CA PHE A 110 -24.64 13.02 12.41
C PHE A 110 -24.78 11.48 12.49
N ALA A 111 -25.83 10.98 13.15
CA ALA A 111 -26.07 9.54 13.27
C ALA A 111 -26.34 8.87 11.91
N GLU A 112 -27.05 9.56 11.00
CA GLU A 112 -27.26 9.08 9.63
C GLU A 112 -25.96 9.02 8.84
N THR A 113 -25.08 10.01 8.99
CA THR A 113 -23.74 9.94 8.38
C THR A 113 -22.95 8.74 8.90
N VAL A 114 -22.95 8.50 10.22
CA VAL A 114 -22.25 7.35 10.81
C VAL A 114 -22.81 6.02 10.28
N ALA A 115 -24.13 5.90 10.19
CA ALA A 115 -24.78 4.71 9.63
C ALA A 115 -24.39 4.50 8.16
N ALA A 116 -24.37 5.56 7.36
CA ALA A 116 -23.95 5.52 5.95
C ALA A 116 -22.48 5.09 5.79
N MET A 117 -21.63 5.28 6.79
CA MET A 117 -20.21 4.90 6.72
C MET A 117 -19.94 3.41 6.93
N HIS A 118 -20.87 2.67 7.53
CA HIS A 118 -20.62 1.30 7.96
C HIS A 118 -20.10 0.37 6.83
N PRO A 119 -20.67 0.38 5.60
CA PRO A 119 -20.14 -0.43 4.50
C PRO A 119 -18.67 -0.12 4.17
N PHE A 120 -18.27 1.15 4.23
CA PHE A 120 -16.88 1.55 3.95
C PHE A 120 -15.92 1.10 5.05
N TYR A 121 -16.37 1.04 6.31
CA TYR A 121 -15.57 0.46 7.40
C TYR A 121 -15.35 -1.03 7.25
N VAL A 122 -16.33 -1.77 6.72
CA VAL A 122 -16.17 -3.18 6.39
C VAL A 122 -15.14 -3.36 5.26
N ILE A 123 -15.25 -2.57 4.18
CA ILE A 123 -14.29 -2.64 3.06
C ILE A 123 -12.88 -2.26 3.52
N ARG A 124 -12.75 -1.22 4.36
CA ARG A 124 -11.48 -0.82 4.98
C ARG A 124 -10.86 -1.96 5.77
N ALA A 125 -11.64 -2.61 6.63
CA ALA A 125 -11.17 -3.72 7.44
C ALA A 125 -10.72 -4.90 6.55
N LEU A 126 -11.49 -5.22 5.51
CA LEU A 126 -11.12 -6.26 4.54
C LEU A 126 -9.80 -5.92 3.83
N GLY A 127 -9.64 -4.68 3.34
CA GLY A 127 -8.40 -4.22 2.72
C GLY A 127 -7.20 -4.32 3.65
N GLY A 128 -7.37 -3.92 4.91
CA GLY A 128 -6.34 -4.05 5.96
C GLY A 128 -5.98 -5.51 6.27
N VAL A 129 -6.98 -6.40 6.35
CA VAL A 129 -6.75 -7.84 6.56
C VAL A 129 -5.98 -8.44 5.38
N LEU A 130 -6.32 -8.10 4.14
CA LEU A 130 -5.55 -8.55 2.98
C LEU A 130 -4.09 -8.09 3.08
N PHE A 131 -3.86 -6.82 3.38
CA PHE A 131 -2.50 -6.30 3.56
C PHE A 131 -1.73 -7.05 4.66
N LEU A 132 -2.37 -7.32 5.80
CA LEU A 132 -1.80 -8.11 6.89
C LEU A 132 -1.47 -9.55 6.46
N VAL A 133 -2.38 -10.21 5.74
CA VAL A 133 -2.15 -11.55 5.19
C VAL A 133 -0.93 -11.53 4.25
N GLY A 134 -0.79 -10.51 3.40
CA GLY A 134 0.40 -10.30 2.59
C GLY A 134 1.68 -10.21 3.43
N ALA A 135 1.67 -9.42 4.51
CA ALA A 135 2.80 -9.31 5.43
C ALA A 135 3.13 -10.64 6.14
N LEU A 136 2.12 -11.44 6.51
CA LEU A 136 2.34 -12.77 7.08
C LEU A 136 2.99 -13.74 6.07
N ILE A 137 2.62 -13.64 4.78
CA ILE A 137 3.30 -14.40 3.70
C ILE A 137 4.78 -13.99 3.61
N MET A 138 5.09 -12.70 3.72
CA MET A 138 6.48 -12.22 3.77
C MET A 138 7.23 -12.81 4.95
N VAL A 139 6.66 -12.72 6.16
CA VAL A 139 7.29 -13.26 7.38
C VAL A 139 7.60 -14.74 7.21
N TYR A 140 6.65 -15.52 6.68
CA TYR A 140 6.87 -16.94 6.40
C TYR A 140 7.99 -17.18 5.39
N ASN A 141 8.01 -16.42 4.27
CA ASN A 141 9.03 -16.55 3.23
C ASN A 141 10.44 -16.21 3.77
N CYS A 142 10.55 -15.11 4.53
CA CYS A 142 11.80 -14.71 5.18
C CYS A 142 12.25 -15.74 6.21
N TRP A 143 11.35 -16.27 7.03
CA TRP A 143 11.66 -17.29 8.02
C TRP A 143 12.18 -18.59 7.39
N MET A 144 11.56 -19.04 6.31
CA MET A 144 12.02 -20.22 5.55
C MET A 144 13.38 -19.99 4.90
N THR A 145 13.64 -18.76 4.42
CA THR A 145 14.94 -18.34 3.89
C THR A 145 16.02 -18.39 4.96
N ILE A 146 15.74 -17.86 6.15
CA ILE A 146 16.66 -17.87 7.30
C ILE A 146 17.02 -19.32 7.69
N LYS A 147 16.04 -20.22 7.68
CA LYS A 147 16.23 -21.66 7.92
C LYS A 147 17.03 -22.38 6.81
N GLY A 148 17.34 -21.71 5.71
CA GLY A 148 18.12 -22.29 4.60
C GLY A 148 17.32 -23.29 3.76
N ARG A 149 16.00 -23.28 3.87
CA ARG A 149 15.17 -24.07 2.97
C ARG A 149 15.08 -23.36 1.63
N VAL A 150 15.04 -24.13 0.56
CA VAL A 150 14.83 -23.65 -0.80
C VAL A 150 13.63 -24.42 -1.35
N ARG A 151 12.66 -23.72 -1.92
CA ARG A 151 11.49 -24.37 -2.49
C ARG A 151 11.91 -25.13 -3.75
N ALA A 152 11.62 -26.43 -3.81
CA ALA A 152 12.06 -27.32 -4.90
C ALA A 152 11.54 -26.91 -6.29
N SER A 153 10.42 -26.18 -6.35
CA SER A 153 9.78 -25.72 -7.59
C SER A 153 10.34 -24.39 -8.12
N GLU A 154 11.34 -23.78 -7.48
CA GLU A 154 11.84 -22.46 -7.86
C GLU A 154 13.08 -22.57 -8.78
N PRO A 155 13.03 -22.07 -10.04
CA PRO A 155 14.14 -22.12 -10.97
C PRO A 155 15.40 -21.51 -10.34
N LEU A 156 16.54 -22.21 -10.39
CA LEU A 156 17.81 -21.67 -9.91
C LEU A 156 18.07 -20.31 -10.57
N PRO A 157 18.60 -19.31 -9.84
CA PRO A 157 19.01 -18.06 -10.47
C PRO A 157 20.00 -18.42 -11.58
N ALA A 158 19.69 -18.03 -12.82
CA ALA A 158 20.66 -18.15 -13.88
C ALA A 158 21.91 -17.36 -13.45
N PRO A 159 23.13 -17.89 -13.61
CA PRO A 159 24.33 -17.12 -13.33
C PRO A 159 24.23 -15.81 -14.11
N ALA A 160 24.47 -14.69 -13.42
CA ALA A 160 24.52 -13.39 -14.08
C ALA A 160 25.47 -13.52 -15.28
N PRO A 161 25.11 -13.03 -16.49
CA PRO A 161 26.01 -13.07 -17.60
C PRO A 161 27.31 -12.43 -17.15
N ALA A 162 28.40 -13.20 -17.18
CA ALA A 162 29.73 -12.69 -16.85
C ALA A 162 29.89 -11.39 -17.63
N ALA A 163 30.14 -10.29 -16.92
CA ALA A 163 30.47 -9.02 -17.56
C ALA A 163 31.65 -9.32 -18.48
N ALA A 164 31.38 -9.48 -19.78
CA ALA A 164 32.39 -9.67 -20.78
C ALA A 164 33.32 -8.48 -20.62
N GLY A 165 34.56 -8.76 -20.21
CA GLY A 165 35.52 -7.74 -19.86
C GLY A 165 35.53 -6.68 -20.96
N ALA A 166 35.23 -5.45 -20.57
CA ALA A 166 35.37 -4.31 -21.46
C ALA A 166 36.84 -4.28 -21.88
N MET A 167 37.13 -4.76 -23.09
CA MET A 167 38.41 -4.52 -23.72
C MET A 167 38.54 -3.00 -23.85
N PRO A 168 39.59 -2.37 -23.30
CA PRO A 168 39.81 -0.95 -23.51
C PRO A 168 40.02 -0.72 -25.00
N GLN A 169 39.12 0.04 -25.62
CA GLN A 169 39.31 0.53 -26.98
C GLN A 169 40.51 1.50 -26.97
N PRO A 170 41.51 1.33 -27.84
CA PRO A 170 42.57 2.30 -27.99
C PRO A 170 41.98 3.61 -28.54
N ALA A 171 42.33 4.72 -27.90
CA ALA A 171 41.98 6.04 -28.37
C ALA A 171 42.75 6.35 -29.67
N GLU A 172 42.01 6.59 -30.75
CA GLU A 172 42.45 7.38 -31.90
C GLU A 172 41.68 8.70 -31.92
#